data_AF-A0A974CC02-F1
#
_entry.id   AF-A0A974CC02-F1
#
_cell.length_a   1.000
_cell.length_b   1.000
_cell.length_c   1.000
_cell.angle_alpha   90.00
_cell.angle_beta   90.00
_cell.angle_gamma   90.00
#
_symmetry.space_group_name_H-M   'P 1'
#
loop_
_entity.id
_entity.type
_entity.pdbx_description
1 polymer ?
#
loop_
_entity_poly.entity_id
_entity_poly.type
_entity_poly.pdbx_seq_one_letter_code
_entity_poly.pdbx_strand_id
1 'polypeptide(L)'
;MKNRFREQGYNRINIQRAFVRAVITDGDELLVPKNKEQSRQFAKRSHDTVPYDVQESPACIMTYTDKTIKRSRCGSNRCLTCKYLKSQEIRSTVTRKTYSIKQFVNCNSTGVIYLITCKKCNKQYIGCTMISAKERIREHINQISNVKYCNKTNVTRHFAECSDRNLKYFSVQVIEQIKTGIRGGDMLTLLHEREVYWIFYLKTRLQVGLNYTFDVICFI
;
A
#
# COMPACT_ATOMS: atom_id res chain seq x y z
N MET A 1 -2.01 -22.87 -15.50
CA MET A 1 -0.85 -22.12 -14.95
C MET A 1 0.25 -21.91 -16.01
N LYS A 2 0.93 -22.94 -16.53
CA LYS A 2 2.02 -22.80 -17.52
C LYS A 2 1.71 -21.97 -18.79
N ASN A 3 0.50 -22.06 -19.35
CA ASN A 3 0.17 -21.36 -20.60
C ASN A 3 0.16 -19.82 -20.45
N ARG A 4 -0.37 -19.30 -19.33
CA ARG A 4 -0.42 -17.86 -19.05
C ARG A 4 0.96 -17.19 -18.98
N PHE A 5 2.00 -17.91 -18.55
CA PHE A 5 3.37 -17.38 -18.56
C PHE A 5 3.98 -17.34 -19.97
N ARG A 6 3.62 -18.29 -20.85
CA ARG A 6 4.01 -18.26 -22.27
C ARG A 6 3.30 -17.14 -23.03
N GLU A 7 2.02 -16.91 -22.74
CA GLU A 7 1.22 -15.79 -23.27
C GLU A 7 1.80 -14.41 -22.86
N GLN A 8 2.62 -14.35 -21.81
CA GLN A 8 3.32 -13.15 -21.34
C GLN A 8 4.83 -13.14 -21.71
N GLY A 9 5.27 -13.98 -22.64
CA GLY A 9 6.64 -13.97 -23.17
C GLY A 9 7.71 -14.67 -22.32
N TYR A 10 7.36 -15.26 -21.17
CA TYR A 10 8.33 -15.92 -20.30
C TYR A 10 8.75 -17.30 -20.86
N ASN A 11 10.02 -17.41 -21.24
CA ASN A 11 10.60 -18.68 -21.69
C ASN A 11 10.65 -19.70 -20.53
N ARG A 12 10.38 -20.97 -20.85
CA ARG A 12 10.37 -22.14 -19.96
C ARG A 12 11.61 -22.23 -19.06
N ILE A 13 12.79 -21.84 -19.57
CA ILE A 13 14.06 -21.84 -18.81
C ILE A 13 14.01 -20.85 -17.64
N ASN A 14 13.46 -19.65 -17.83
CA ASN A 14 13.38 -18.63 -16.79
C ASN A 14 12.40 -19.03 -15.69
N ILE A 15 11.25 -19.60 -16.07
CA ILE A 15 10.25 -20.14 -15.14
C ILE A 15 10.87 -21.25 -14.28
N GLN A 16 11.65 -22.15 -14.89
CA GLN A 16 12.27 -23.26 -14.18
C GLN A 16 13.40 -22.80 -13.24
N ARG A 17 14.19 -21.78 -13.64
CA ARG A 17 15.18 -21.13 -12.76
C ARG A 17 14.53 -20.40 -11.57
N ALA A 18 13.43 -19.68 -11.79
CA ALA A 18 12.69 -19.00 -10.73
C ALA A 18 12.12 -20.01 -9.72
N PHE A 19 11.54 -21.12 -10.19
CA PHE A 19 11.03 -22.18 -9.33
C PHE A 19 12.14 -22.85 -8.50
N VAL A 20 13.26 -23.23 -9.12
CA VAL A 20 14.42 -23.80 -8.41
C VAL A 20 14.96 -22.83 -7.36
N ARG A 21 15.05 -21.53 -7.67
CA ARG A 21 15.46 -20.51 -6.71
C ARG A 21 14.51 -20.40 -5.52
N ALA A 22 13.20 -20.38 -5.78
CA ALA A 22 12.18 -20.27 -4.72
C ALA A 22 12.11 -21.51 -3.80
N VAL A 23 12.62 -22.66 -4.24
CA VAL A 23 12.71 -23.89 -3.43
C VAL A 23 14.00 -23.96 -2.61
N ILE A 24 15.09 -23.35 -3.09
CA ILE A 24 16.43 -23.45 -2.48
C ILE A 24 16.77 -22.28 -1.54
N THR A 25 16.22 -21.08 -1.79
CA THR A 25 16.57 -19.88 -1.01
C THR A 25 15.67 -19.77 0.22
N ASP A 26 16.24 -19.52 1.40
CA ASP A 26 15.46 -19.32 2.62
C ASP A 26 14.63 -18.03 2.54
N GLY A 27 13.46 -18.02 3.18
CA GLY A 27 12.40 -17.04 2.93
C GLY A 27 12.80 -15.59 3.22
N ASP A 28 13.71 -15.40 4.18
CA ASP A 28 14.18 -14.07 4.59
C ASP A 28 15.24 -13.49 3.63
N GLU A 29 16.06 -14.31 2.97
CA GLU A 29 17.05 -13.84 1.97
C GLU A 29 16.38 -13.24 0.73
N LEU A 30 15.21 -13.77 0.34
CA LEU A 30 14.42 -13.25 -0.78
C LEU A 30 13.86 -11.84 -0.53
N LEU A 31 13.84 -11.39 0.73
CA LEU A 31 13.31 -10.10 1.16
C LEU A 31 14.39 -9.06 1.49
N VAL A 32 15.68 -9.44 1.46
CA VAL A 32 16.79 -8.49 1.65
C VAL A 32 17.00 -7.65 0.39
N PRO A 33 16.89 -6.30 0.45
CA PRO A 33 17.22 -5.44 -0.67
C PRO A 33 18.71 -5.58 -1.00
N LYS A 34 19.03 -5.98 -2.24
CA LYS A 34 20.43 -6.05 -2.69
C LYS A 34 21.02 -4.63 -2.78
N ASN A 35 21.91 -4.30 -1.85
CA ASN A 35 22.62 -3.03 -1.87
C ASN A 35 23.43 -2.85 -3.18
N LYS A 36 23.33 -1.66 -3.77
CA LYS A 36 23.92 -1.27 -5.07
C LYS A 36 25.46 -1.21 -5.11
N GLU A 37 26.14 -1.70 -4.08
CA GLU A 37 27.60 -1.54 -3.94
C GLU A 37 28.39 -2.72 -4.52
N GLN A 38 27.83 -3.94 -4.50
CA GLN A 38 28.50 -5.11 -5.09
C GLN A 38 28.59 -5.07 -6.62
N SER A 39 27.80 -4.24 -7.31
CA SER A 39 27.84 -4.07 -8.77
C SER A 39 28.81 -2.99 -9.26
N ARG A 40 29.59 -2.35 -8.37
CA ARG A 40 30.48 -1.22 -8.72
C ARG A 40 31.95 -1.55 -8.94
N GLN A 41 32.36 -2.81 -8.85
CA GLN A 41 33.79 -3.19 -8.99
C GLN A 41 34.30 -3.33 -10.43
N PHE A 42 33.45 -3.27 -11.46
CA PHE A 42 33.83 -3.53 -12.87
C PHE A 42 33.87 -2.29 -13.81
N ALA A 43 33.80 -1.07 -13.27
CA ALA A 43 33.94 0.16 -14.06
C ALA A 43 34.86 1.19 -13.36
N LYS A 44 36.17 1.08 -13.59
CA LYS A 44 37.18 2.10 -13.25
C LYS A 44 38.10 2.33 -14.45
N ARG A 45 38.68 3.54 -14.52
CA ARG A 45 39.40 4.18 -15.66
C ARG A 45 38.39 4.70 -16.70
N SER A 46 38.43 5.95 -17.18
CA SER A 46 39.27 7.14 -16.91
C SER A 46 38.50 8.40 -17.43
N HIS A 47 38.89 9.67 -17.28
CA HIS A 47 40.17 10.33 -16.90
C HIS A 47 39.91 11.60 -16.03
N ASP A 48 40.92 12.46 -15.88
CA ASP A 48 41.02 13.65 -15.01
C ASP A 48 40.50 14.97 -15.64
N THR A 49 40.07 15.96 -14.83
CA THR A 49 40.75 17.30 -14.67
C THR A 49 39.93 18.39 -13.92
N VAL A 50 40.50 18.88 -12.80
CA VAL A 50 40.43 20.23 -12.13
C VAL A 50 39.09 21.00 -11.89
N PRO A 51 39.04 21.97 -10.94
CA PRO A 51 37.83 22.27 -10.18
C PRO A 51 37.22 23.66 -10.45
N TYR A 52 36.01 23.89 -9.93
CA TYR A 52 35.43 25.23 -9.81
C TYR A 52 34.61 25.36 -8.52
N ASP A 53 34.88 26.41 -7.74
CA ASP A 53 34.16 26.72 -6.50
C ASP A 53 32.71 27.16 -6.79
N VAL A 54 31.77 26.66 -5.98
CA VAL A 54 30.43 27.25 -5.84
C VAL A 54 30.10 27.31 -4.35
N GLN A 55 29.86 28.53 -3.87
CA GLN A 55 29.69 28.85 -2.45
C GLN A 55 28.47 28.16 -1.82
N GLU A 56 28.62 27.65 -0.61
CA GLU A 56 27.51 27.16 0.20
C GLU A 56 26.62 28.32 0.70
N SER A 57 25.31 28.26 0.42
CA SER A 57 24.29 28.97 1.20
C SER A 57 22.89 28.46 0.89
N PRO A 58 21.94 28.54 1.85
CA PRO A 58 21.97 27.71 3.03
C PRO A 58 20.76 26.75 3.06
N ALA A 59 20.80 25.79 3.99
CA ALA A 59 19.75 24.78 4.14
C ALA A 59 18.33 25.38 4.18
N CYS A 60 17.41 24.80 3.41
CA CYS A 60 15.98 25.09 3.57
C CYS A 60 15.49 24.47 4.89
N ILE A 61 15.70 25.21 5.98
CA ILE A 61 15.11 24.94 7.28
C ILE A 61 13.61 25.19 7.14
N MET A 62 12.87 24.17 6.71
CA MET A 62 11.42 24.16 6.85
C MET A 62 11.10 24.22 8.33
N THR A 63 10.65 25.39 8.79
CA THR A 63 10.27 25.62 10.17
C THR A 63 9.09 24.72 10.54
N TYR A 64 9.39 23.68 11.33
CA TYR A 64 8.41 22.81 11.95
C TYR A 64 7.61 23.61 12.99
N THR A 65 6.61 24.34 12.51
CA THR A 65 5.53 24.83 13.38
C THR A 65 4.71 23.62 13.81
N ASP A 66 4.61 23.40 15.12
CA ASP A 66 3.80 22.34 15.73
C ASP A 66 2.31 22.61 15.48
N LYS A 67 1.87 22.20 14.30
CA LYS A 67 0.48 22.21 13.88
C LYS A 67 -0.09 20.84 14.19
N THR A 68 -0.68 20.73 15.38
CA THR A 68 -1.66 19.70 15.76
C THR A 68 -2.37 19.16 14.52
N ILE A 69 -2.17 17.88 14.19
CA ILE A 69 -2.54 17.29 12.90
C ILE A 69 -4.05 17.39 12.68
N LYS A 70 -4.46 18.47 12.01
CA LYS A 70 -5.85 18.91 11.94
C LYS A 70 -6.61 17.99 10.99
N ARG A 71 -7.43 17.13 11.59
CA ARG A 71 -8.31 16.12 10.97
C ARG A 71 -8.62 16.44 9.49
N SER A 72 -7.93 15.74 8.60
CA SER A 72 -7.85 15.99 7.15
C SER A 72 -9.15 15.69 6.35
N ARG A 73 -10.25 16.38 6.69
CA ARG A 73 -11.45 16.44 5.87
C ARG A 73 -11.18 17.27 4.61
N CYS A 74 -11.81 16.91 3.49
CA CYS A 74 -11.60 17.56 2.19
C CYS A 74 -12.30 18.93 2.02
N GLY A 75 -12.44 19.72 3.09
CA GLY A 75 -13.16 21.00 3.12
C GLY A 75 -14.69 20.95 2.93
N SER A 76 -15.22 19.91 2.30
CA SER A 76 -16.65 19.79 1.99
C SER A 76 -17.47 19.25 3.17
N ASN A 77 -18.39 20.08 3.69
CA ASN A 77 -19.27 19.76 4.82
C ASN A 77 -20.20 18.56 4.58
N ARG A 78 -20.59 18.30 3.32
CA ARG A 78 -21.50 17.19 2.93
C ARG A 78 -20.76 15.95 2.39
N CYS A 79 -19.45 15.83 2.64
CA CYS A 79 -18.68 14.72 2.08
C CYS A 79 -18.96 13.38 2.79
N LEU A 80 -19.81 12.56 2.18
CA LEU A 80 -20.23 11.23 2.68
C LEU A 80 -19.05 10.29 3.02
N THR A 81 -17.92 10.42 2.33
CA THR A 81 -16.73 9.56 2.56
C THR A 81 -15.90 10.00 3.75
N CYS A 82 -15.83 11.31 4.02
CA CYS A 82 -15.19 11.86 5.22
C CYS A 82 -15.87 11.44 6.53
N LYS A 83 -17.09 10.88 6.48
CA LYS A 83 -17.76 10.24 7.62
C LYS A 83 -17.05 8.94 8.06
N TYR A 84 -16.50 8.19 7.11
CA TYR A 84 -15.89 6.87 7.34
C TYR A 84 -14.36 6.93 7.45
N LEU A 85 -13.75 8.00 6.95
CA LEU A 85 -12.30 8.24 6.99
C LEU A 85 -11.85 8.74 8.38
N LYS A 86 -10.92 8.01 9.01
CA LYS A 86 -10.15 8.47 10.17
C LYS A 86 -8.72 8.84 9.75
N SER A 87 -8.08 9.76 10.49
CA SER A 87 -6.85 10.44 10.05
C SER A 87 -5.90 10.88 11.17
N GLN A 88 -5.77 10.07 12.23
CA GLN A 88 -4.79 10.33 13.31
C GLN A 88 -3.80 9.18 13.40
N GLU A 89 -4.28 7.99 13.77
CA GLU A 89 -3.42 6.83 14.02
C GLU A 89 -4.05 5.52 13.56
N ILE A 90 -3.20 4.62 13.08
CA ILE A 90 -3.58 3.26 12.69
C ILE A 90 -3.07 2.30 13.73
N ARG A 91 -3.99 1.63 14.43
CA ARG A 91 -3.67 0.50 15.32
C ARG A 91 -3.93 -0.82 14.59
N SER A 92 -2.91 -1.67 14.49
CA SER A 92 -3.08 -3.06 14.08
C SER A 92 -3.90 -3.78 15.14
N THR A 93 -4.97 -4.48 14.73
CA THR A 93 -5.79 -5.23 15.69
C THR A 93 -5.14 -6.56 16.08
N VAL A 94 -4.29 -7.11 15.21
CA VAL A 94 -3.50 -8.34 15.44
C VAL A 94 -2.22 -8.04 16.23
N THR A 95 -1.34 -7.18 15.72
CA THR A 95 -0.03 -6.93 16.35
C THR A 95 -0.09 -5.92 17.51
N ARG A 96 -1.25 -5.28 17.74
CA ARG A 96 -1.51 -4.23 18.75
C ARG A 96 -0.68 -2.95 18.60
N LYS A 97 0.31 -2.92 17.71
CA LYS A 97 1.14 -1.75 17.39
C LYS A 97 0.31 -0.60 16.79
N THR A 98 0.66 0.62 17.16
CA THR A 98 0.06 1.87 16.66
C THR A 98 1.07 2.60 15.76
N TYR A 99 0.57 3.20 14.69
CA TYR A 99 1.35 3.89 13.68
C TYR A 99 0.77 5.29 13.43
N SER A 100 1.59 6.33 13.60
CA SER A 100 1.24 7.71 13.30
C SER A 100 1.35 7.99 11.79
N ILE A 101 0.32 8.62 11.22
CA ILE A 101 0.29 8.96 9.80
C ILE A 101 1.10 10.26 9.61
N LYS A 102 2.35 10.14 9.15
CA LYS A 102 3.28 11.28 8.98
C LYS A 102 2.97 12.18 7.78
N GLN A 103 2.01 11.81 6.94
CA GLN A 103 1.69 12.51 5.69
C GLN A 103 0.31 13.19 5.78
N PHE A 104 0.18 14.42 5.26
CA PHE A 104 -1.13 15.04 5.10
C PHE A 104 -1.90 14.38 3.94
N VAL A 105 -2.81 13.47 4.28
CA VAL A 105 -3.65 12.70 3.35
C VAL A 105 -5.12 12.95 3.65
N ASN A 106 -5.95 13.14 2.63
CA ASN A 106 -7.39 13.36 2.75
C ASN A 106 -8.16 12.48 1.76
N CYS A 107 -9.50 12.54 1.71
CA CYS A 107 -10.25 11.66 0.81
C CYS A 107 -10.05 11.98 -0.69
N ASN A 108 -9.57 13.17 -1.07
CA ASN A 108 -9.24 13.48 -2.45
C ASN A 108 -7.83 12.97 -2.86
N SER A 109 -7.00 12.51 -1.92
CA SER A 109 -5.70 11.91 -2.23
C SER A 109 -5.84 10.71 -3.17
N THR A 110 -5.11 10.74 -4.28
CA THR A 110 -4.90 9.64 -5.23
C THR A 110 -3.63 8.86 -4.88
N GLY A 111 -3.49 7.64 -5.40
CA GLY A 111 -2.27 6.85 -5.21
C GLY A 111 -2.02 6.49 -3.75
N VAL A 112 -3.02 5.92 -3.07
CA VAL A 112 -2.98 5.67 -1.63
C VAL A 112 -3.08 4.20 -1.27
N ILE A 113 -2.39 3.83 -0.19
CA ILE A 113 -2.66 2.61 0.57
C ILE A 113 -3.66 2.95 1.68
N TYR A 114 -4.73 2.17 1.80
CA TYR A 114 -5.77 2.35 2.80
C TYR A 114 -6.03 1.06 3.60
N LEU A 115 -6.45 1.26 4.84
CA LEU A 115 -6.88 0.22 5.77
C LEU A 115 -8.40 0.32 5.95
N ILE A 116 -9.12 -0.76 5.66
CA ILE A 116 -10.50 -0.96 6.09
C ILE A 116 -10.49 -1.76 7.41
N THR A 117 -11.34 -1.38 8.36
CA THR A 117 -11.52 -2.12 9.63
C THR A 117 -13.00 -2.36 9.87
N CYS A 118 -13.38 -3.62 10.10
CA CYS A 118 -14.70 -3.98 10.60
C CYS A 118 -14.73 -3.79 12.12
N LYS A 119 -15.47 -2.79 12.61
CA LYS A 119 -15.56 -2.47 14.05
C LYS A 119 -16.31 -3.54 14.88
N LYS A 120 -17.02 -4.50 14.26
CA LYS A 120 -17.75 -5.56 14.98
C LYS A 120 -16.82 -6.68 15.45
N CYS A 121 -15.92 -7.14 14.58
CA CYS A 121 -14.99 -8.25 14.84
C CYS A 121 -13.52 -7.81 14.90
N ASN A 122 -13.22 -6.54 14.65
CA ASN A 122 -11.88 -5.96 14.56
C ASN A 122 -10.99 -6.52 13.45
N LYS A 123 -11.52 -7.30 12.49
CA LYS A 123 -10.73 -7.73 11.32
C LYS A 123 -10.40 -6.57 10.39
N GLN A 124 -9.24 -6.66 9.76
CA GLN A 124 -8.59 -5.60 8.99
C GLN A 124 -8.29 -6.05 7.55
N TYR A 125 -8.44 -5.14 6.59
CA TYR A 125 -8.13 -5.32 5.16
C TYR A 125 -7.25 -4.17 4.69
N ILE A 126 -6.16 -4.48 3.98
CA ILE A 126 -5.32 -3.50 3.28
C ILE A 126 -5.66 -3.51 1.80
N GLY A 127 -5.73 -2.34 1.18
CA GLY A 127 -5.80 -2.21 -0.27
C GLY A 127 -5.10 -0.96 -0.79
N CYS A 128 -4.66 -0.99 -2.04
CA CYS A 128 -4.18 0.16 -2.79
C CYS A 128 -5.29 0.76 -3.68
N THR A 129 -5.10 2.01 -4.11
CA THR A 129 -5.89 2.62 -5.20
C THR A 129 -5.12 3.72 -5.92
N MET A 130 -5.20 3.72 -7.25
CA MET A 130 -4.67 4.79 -8.10
C MET A 130 -5.61 5.99 -8.20
N ILE A 131 -6.92 5.75 -8.27
CA ILE A 131 -7.96 6.79 -8.21
C ILE A 131 -8.08 7.40 -6.80
N SER A 132 -8.93 8.41 -6.64
CA SER A 132 -9.11 9.09 -5.35
C SER A 132 -9.64 8.15 -4.26
N ALA A 133 -9.14 8.29 -3.03
CA ALA A 133 -9.61 7.52 -1.88
C ALA A 133 -11.13 7.63 -1.69
N LYS A 134 -11.70 8.81 -1.94
CA LYS A 134 -13.14 9.14 -1.91
C LYS A 134 -13.94 8.27 -2.86
N GLU A 135 -13.46 8.04 -4.07
CA GLU A 135 -14.13 7.21 -5.06
C GLU A 135 -14.08 5.73 -4.67
N ARG A 136 -12.89 5.22 -4.32
CA ARG A 136 -12.72 3.85 -3.83
C ARG A 136 -13.55 3.57 -2.56
N ILE A 137 -13.65 4.52 -1.63
CA ILE A 137 -14.49 4.39 -0.43
C ILE A 137 -15.98 4.32 -0.79
N ARG A 138 -16.46 5.10 -1.78
CA ARG A 138 -17.85 5.00 -2.26
C ARG A 138 -18.13 3.65 -2.90
N GLU A 139 -17.18 3.12 -3.67
CA GLU A 139 -17.28 1.81 -4.29
C GLU A 139 -17.47 0.72 -3.22
N HIS A 140 -16.63 0.70 -2.18
CA HIS A 140 -16.79 -0.21 -1.03
C HIS A 140 -18.12 -0.03 -0.31
N ILE A 141 -18.56 1.22 -0.06
CA ILE A 141 -19.86 1.50 0.57
C ILE A 141 -21.00 0.91 -0.26
N ASN A 142 -21.02 1.15 -1.57
CA ASN A 142 -22.07 0.67 -2.49
C ASN A 142 -22.07 -0.86 -2.62
N GLN A 143 -20.90 -1.49 -2.59
CA GLN A 143 -20.78 -2.95 -2.66
C GLN A 143 -21.16 -3.63 -1.35
N ILE A 144 -20.93 -2.99 -0.19
CA ILE A 144 -21.37 -3.49 1.10
C ILE A 144 -22.88 -3.35 1.25
N SER A 145 -23.47 -2.21 0.89
CA SER A 145 -24.90 -1.93 1.11
C SER A 145 -25.83 -2.71 0.16
N ASN A 146 -25.38 -3.05 -1.04
CA ASN A 146 -26.22 -3.70 -2.05
C ASN A 146 -26.04 -5.23 -2.04
N VAL A 147 -27.15 -5.93 -1.79
CA VAL A 147 -27.24 -7.41 -1.75
C VAL A 147 -26.60 -8.08 -2.97
N LYS A 148 -26.73 -7.49 -4.17
CA LYS A 148 -26.19 -8.02 -5.43
C LYS A 148 -24.67 -8.19 -5.45
N TYR A 149 -23.93 -7.48 -4.59
CA TYR A 149 -22.47 -7.53 -4.53
C TYR A 149 -21.91 -8.28 -3.32
N CYS A 150 -22.75 -8.96 -2.52
CA CYS A 150 -22.31 -9.65 -1.31
C CYS A 150 -21.06 -10.51 -1.52
N ASN A 151 -21.03 -11.34 -2.57
CA ASN A 151 -19.92 -12.25 -2.85
C ASN A 151 -18.82 -11.67 -3.76
N LYS A 152 -18.84 -10.38 -4.10
CA LYS A 152 -17.89 -9.77 -5.07
C LYS A 152 -16.46 -9.68 -4.52
N THR A 153 -16.29 -9.43 -3.23
CA THR A 153 -14.97 -9.28 -2.58
C THR A 153 -14.97 -9.90 -1.18
N ASN A 154 -13.79 -10.09 -0.58
CA ASN A 154 -13.69 -10.50 0.82
C ASN A 154 -14.31 -9.50 1.78
N VAL A 155 -14.13 -8.21 1.52
CA VAL A 155 -14.68 -7.13 2.34
C VAL A 155 -16.21 -7.20 2.32
N THR A 156 -16.83 -7.26 1.13
CA THR A 156 -18.29 -7.27 0.97
C THR A 156 -18.92 -8.51 1.59
N ARG A 157 -18.31 -9.69 1.38
CA ARG A 157 -18.78 -10.97 1.93
C ARG A 157 -18.68 -10.96 3.45
N HIS A 158 -17.54 -10.55 3.98
CA HIS A 158 -17.35 -10.41 5.41
C HIS A 158 -18.34 -9.43 6.04
N PHE A 159 -18.62 -8.28 5.43
CA PHE A 159 -19.61 -7.34 5.96
C PHE A 159 -21.05 -7.88 5.87
N ALA A 160 -21.39 -8.69 4.86
CA ALA A 160 -22.67 -9.38 4.79
C ALA A 160 -22.80 -10.43 5.91
N GLU A 161 -21.83 -11.34 6.06
CA GLU A 161 -21.85 -12.42 7.05
C GLU A 161 -21.70 -11.91 8.50
N CYS A 162 -20.72 -11.05 8.75
CA CYS A 162 -20.39 -10.60 10.10
C CYS A 162 -21.33 -9.51 10.60
N SER A 163 -21.72 -8.57 9.75
CA SER A 163 -22.32 -7.29 10.16
C SER A 163 -23.70 -7.02 9.58
N ASP A 164 -24.30 -7.98 8.87
CA ASP A 164 -25.53 -7.81 8.08
C ASP A 164 -25.51 -6.51 7.26
N ARG A 165 -24.42 -6.33 6.51
CA ARG A 165 -24.16 -5.18 5.61
C ARG A 165 -24.15 -3.80 6.31
N ASN A 166 -24.18 -3.75 7.65
CA ASN A 166 -24.35 -2.50 8.39
C ASN A 166 -23.08 -1.63 8.40
N LEU A 167 -23.14 -0.52 7.65
CA LEU A 167 -22.06 0.46 7.50
C LEU A 167 -21.65 1.17 8.80
N LYS A 168 -22.40 1.06 9.91
CA LYS A 168 -21.96 1.53 11.25
C LYS A 168 -20.61 0.92 11.63
N TYR A 169 -20.39 -0.35 11.27
CA TYR A 169 -19.16 -1.09 11.54
C TYR A 169 -18.05 -0.84 10.51
N PHE A 170 -18.34 -0.17 9.39
CA PHE A 170 -17.33 0.19 8.38
C PHE A 170 -16.46 1.35 8.86
N SER A 171 -15.15 1.29 8.60
CA SER A 171 -14.19 2.34 8.93
C SER A 171 -13.02 2.26 7.96
N VAL A 172 -12.55 3.41 7.47
CA VAL A 172 -11.41 3.47 6.54
C VAL A 172 -10.37 4.46 7.07
N GLN A 173 -9.09 4.18 6.82
CA GLN A 173 -7.97 5.07 7.13
C GLN A 173 -7.02 5.06 5.93
N VAL A 174 -6.51 6.22 5.51
CA VAL A 174 -5.38 6.25 4.56
C VAL A 174 -4.10 6.10 5.39
N ILE A 175 -3.24 5.16 4.99
CA ILE A 175 -2.00 4.82 5.70
C ILE A 175 -0.83 5.63 5.13
N GLU A 176 -0.77 5.66 3.79
CA GLU A 176 0.37 6.14 3.04
C GLU A 176 -0.12 6.61 1.68
N GLN A 177 0.36 7.77 1.22
CA GLN A 177 0.24 8.22 -0.15
C GLN A 177 1.59 8.02 -0.84
N ILE A 178 1.56 7.30 -1.96
CA ILE A 178 2.71 7.16 -2.85
C ILE A 178 2.77 8.41 -3.72
N LYS A 179 3.98 8.94 -3.92
CA LYS A 179 4.26 10.07 -4.80
C LYS A 179 5.47 9.71 -5.64
N THR A 180 5.33 9.70 -6.96
CA THR A 180 6.47 9.59 -7.87
C THR A 180 7.27 10.88 -7.87
N GLY A 181 8.60 10.78 -7.95
CA GLY A 181 9.46 11.95 -8.14
C GLY A 181 9.33 12.56 -9.53
N ILE A 182 10.02 13.70 -9.76
CA ILE A 182 9.97 14.48 -11.01
C ILE A 182 10.31 13.63 -12.25
N ARG A 183 11.20 12.64 -12.11
CA ARG A 183 11.62 11.72 -13.18
C ARG A 183 10.57 10.67 -13.57
N GLY A 184 9.41 10.65 -12.91
CA GLY A 184 8.43 9.59 -13.04
C GLY A 184 8.91 8.26 -12.46
N GLY A 185 8.10 7.23 -12.66
CA GLY A 185 8.34 5.85 -12.21
C GLY A 185 7.05 5.05 -12.27
N ASP A 186 7.13 3.73 -12.22
CA ASP A 186 5.94 2.88 -12.17
C ASP A 186 5.26 2.98 -10.79
N MET A 187 4.29 3.89 -10.72
CA MET A 187 3.50 4.14 -9.53
C MET A 187 2.62 2.94 -9.13
N LEU A 188 2.22 2.10 -10.09
CA LEU A 188 1.40 0.93 -9.83
C LEU A 188 2.22 -0.16 -9.14
N THR A 189 3.42 -0.44 -9.65
CA THR A 189 4.38 -1.36 -9.00
C THR A 189 4.71 -0.89 -7.58
N LEU A 190 5.06 0.40 -7.39
CA LEU A 190 5.31 0.96 -6.06
C LEU A 190 4.09 0.85 -5.12
N LEU A 191 2.86 1.05 -5.62
CA LEU A 191 1.65 0.87 -4.83
C LEU A 191 1.48 -0.58 -4.38
N HIS A 192 1.71 -1.56 -5.26
CA HIS A 192 1.61 -2.98 -4.90
C HIS A 192 2.71 -3.43 -3.95
N GLU A 193 3.96 -3.01 -4.13
CA GLU A 193 5.05 -3.27 -3.17
C GLU A 193 4.69 -2.79 -1.76
N ARG A 194 4.13 -1.57 -1.65
CA ARG A 194 3.73 -0.98 -0.37
C ARG A 194 2.45 -1.61 0.19
N GLU A 195 1.50 -1.98 -0.66
CA GLU A 195 0.30 -2.77 -0.28
C GLU A 195 0.72 -4.10 0.37
N VAL A 196 1.60 -4.85 -0.28
CA VAL A 196 2.14 -6.12 0.19
C VAL A 196 2.89 -5.95 1.51
N TYR A 197 3.78 -4.95 1.61
CA TYR A 197 4.45 -4.58 2.87
C TYR A 197 3.45 -4.40 4.02
N TRP A 198 2.38 -3.60 3.82
CA TRP A 198 1.39 -3.35 4.86
C TRP A 198 0.54 -4.58 5.21
N ILE A 199 0.22 -5.45 4.23
CA ILE A 199 -0.46 -6.74 4.48
C ILE A 199 0.35 -7.62 5.42
N PHE A 200 1.66 -7.77 5.15
CA PHE A 200 2.56 -8.56 5.99
C PHE A 200 2.81 -7.94 7.37
N TYR A 201 3.02 -6.62 7.40
CA TYR A 201 3.42 -5.90 8.61
C TYR A 201 2.27 -5.73 9.62
N LEU A 202 1.04 -5.53 9.13
CA LEU A 202 -0.17 -5.44 9.98
C LEU A 202 -0.87 -6.78 10.19
N LYS A 203 -0.38 -7.85 9.53
CA LYS A 203 -0.92 -9.22 9.56
C LYS A 203 -2.41 -9.28 9.18
N THR A 204 -2.79 -8.62 8.07
CA THR A 204 -4.19 -8.55 7.61
C THR A 204 -4.62 -9.71 6.71
N ARG A 205 -3.79 -10.75 6.58
CA ARG A 205 -4.16 -12.00 5.89
C ARG A 205 -5.19 -12.80 6.67
N LEU A 206 -6.03 -13.55 5.97
CA LEU A 206 -6.88 -14.58 6.55
C LEU A 206 -6.04 -15.61 7.32
N GLN A 207 -6.51 -16.20 8.42
CA GLN A 207 -7.88 -16.07 8.95
C GLN A 207 -8.10 -14.86 9.88
N VAL A 208 -7.04 -14.21 10.35
CA VAL A 208 -7.11 -13.14 11.37
C VAL A 208 -7.51 -11.77 10.79
N GLY A 209 -7.15 -11.49 9.54
CA GLY A 209 -7.61 -10.32 8.78
C GLY A 209 -8.59 -10.70 7.66
N LEU A 210 -8.59 -9.93 6.57
CA LEU A 210 -9.54 -10.02 5.46
C LEU A 210 -8.88 -10.11 4.07
N ASN A 211 -7.57 -9.92 3.96
CA ASN A 211 -6.85 -10.17 2.71
C ASN A 211 -6.70 -11.69 2.48
N TYR A 212 -6.91 -12.17 1.26
CA TYR A 212 -6.52 -13.52 0.88
C TYR A 212 -5.00 -13.71 0.92
N THR A 213 -4.57 -14.96 1.02
CA THR A 213 -3.19 -15.38 0.75
C THR A 213 -2.72 -14.93 -0.63
N PHE A 214 -3.63 -14.98 -1.63
CA PHE A 214 -3.38 -14.61 -3.03
C PHE A 214 -3.68 -13.14 -3.38
N ASP A 215 -4.16 -12.31 -2.44
CA ASP A 215 -4.30 -10.85 -2.68
C ASP A 215 -2.94 -10.16 -2.78
N VAL A 216 -1.88 -10.84 -2.33
CA VAL A 216 -0.50 -10.51 -2.70
C VAL A 216 -0.27 -11.01 -4.12
N ILE A 217 -0.53 -10.15 -5.10
CA ILE A 217 -0.09 -10.38 -6.49
C ILE A 217 1.43 -10.52 -6.45
N CYS A 218 1.90 -11.73 -6.68
CA CYS A 218 3.33 -12.03 -6.68
C CYS A 218 3.96 -11.40 -7.92
N PHE A 219 4.63 -10.26 -7.72
CA PHE A 219 5.68 -9.80 -8.62
C PHE A 219 6.90 -10.72 -8.41
N ILE A 220 6.92 -11.83 -9.15
CA ILE A 220 8.03 -12.80 -9.28
C ILE A 220 8.17 -13.12 -10.77
#